data_AF-A0A6I8NUE7-F1
#
_entry.id   AF-A0A6I8NUE7-F1
#
_cell.length_a   1.000
_cell.length_b   1.000
_cell.length_c   1.000
_cell.angle_alpha   90.00
_cell.angle_beta   90.00
_cell.angle_gamma   90.00
#
_symmetry.space_group_name_H-M   'P 1'
#
loop_
_entity.id
_entity.type
_entity.pdbx_description
1 polymer ?
#
loop_
_entity_poly.entity_id
_entity_poly.type
_entity_poly.pdbx_seq_one_letter_code
_entity_poly.pdbx_strand_id
1 'polypeptide(L)'
;MIRDTEVAVSLRETILIRAESQKKINKKQLTRSDFHHKQMELRRKIKETQKNAEECNRTLVELEKAQESLKGIILAGQQELSSLQADSDILEADIDGFLDQKRQNLSEIVTLQRRQKWFQAAKEGRYLFRFRTEQVIQAEKQRLLGRISCISSIVDHLKQEYPQYQGAMLRVSAVLEKQLWTPGSR
;
A
#
# COMPACT_ATOMS: atom_id res chain seq x y z
N MET A 1 -54.81 67.55 56.12
CA MET A 1 -53.75 67.52 55.08
C MET A 1 -52.41 67.06 55.61
N ILE A 2 -51.70 67.81 56.47
CA ILE A 2 -50.39 67.37 57.01
C ILE A 2 -50.49 66.09 57.88
N ARG A 3 -51.50 66.02 58.76
CA ARG A 3 -51.77 64.82 59.57
C ARG A 3 -52.07 63.56 58.74
N ASP A 4 -52.83 63.70 57.66
CA ASP A 4 -53.21 62.56 56.82
C ASP A 4 -52.00 62.00 56.06
N THR A 5 -51.09 62.88 55.64
CA THR A 5 -49.82 62.47 55.03
C THR A 5 -48.88 61.80 56.04
N GLU A 6 -48.83 62.25 57.29
CA GLU A 6 -48.03 61.61 58.36
C GLU A 6 -48.55 60.22 58.73
N VAL A 7 -49.88 60.04 58.77
CA VAL A 7 -50.51 58.74 58.99
C VAL A 7 -50.22 57.80 57.81
N ALA A 8 -50.28 58.29 56.57
CA ALA A 8 -49.97 57.46 55.40
C ALA A 8 -48.49 57.04 55.35
N VAL A 9 -47.57 57.95 55.72
CA VAL A 9 -46.13 57.65 55.79
C VAL A 9 -45.83 56.64 56.91
N SER A 10 -46.39 56.83 58.10
CA SER A 10 -46.20 55.88 59.21
C SER A 10 -46.78 54.49 58.94
N LEU A 11 -47.93 54.40 58.26
CA LEU A 11 -48.48 53.12 57.79
C LEU A 11 -47.56 52.45 56.77
N ARG A 12 -47.03 53.20 55.79
CA ARG A 12 -46.09 52.69 54.79
C ARG A 12 -44.80 52.19 55.44
N GLU A 13 -44.26 52.94 56.38
CA GLU A 13 -43.06 52.55 57.15
C GLU A 13 -43.32 51.28 57.96
N THR A 14 -44.48 51.18 58.61
CA THR A 14 -44.87 49.98 59.36
C THR A 14 -44.98 48.75 58.46
N ILE A 15 -45.56 48.91 57.26
CA ILE A 15 -45.66 47.84 56.26
C ILE A 15 -44.26 47.43 55.77
N LEU A 16 -43.38 48.39 55.47
CA LEU A 16 -42.00 48.12 55.04
C LEU A 16 -41.21 47.39 56.13
N ILE A 17 -41.29 47.85 57.38
CA ILE A 17 -40.62 47.22 58.53
C ILE A 17 -41.14 45.79 58.72
N ARG A 18 -42.45 45.56 58.61
CA ARG A 18 -43.05 44.22 58.71
C ARG A 18 -42.62 43.32 57.55
N ALA A 19 -42.57 43.83 56.33
CA ALA A 19 -42.13 43.10 55.15
C ALA A 19 -40.65 42.71 55.21
N GLU A 20 -39.77 43.63 55.65
CA GLU A 20 -38.35 43.33 55.87
C GLU A 20 -38.12 42.33 57.00
N SER A 21 -38.91 42.42 58.07
CA SER A 21 -38.87 41.47 59.20
C SER A 21 -39.27 40.06 58.76
N GLN A 22 -40.32 39.93 57.95
CA GLN A 22 -40.73 38.64 57.38
C GLN A 22 -39.69 38.08 56.40
N LYS A 23 -39.03 38.93 55.60
CA LYS A 23 -37.96 38.51 54.68
C LYS A 23 -36.72 37.98 55.40
N LYS A 24 -36.42 38.47 56.60
CA LYS A 24 -35.36 37.94 57.48
C LYS A 24 -35.75 36.58 58.11
N ILE A 25 -37.02 36.38 58.45
CA ILE A 25 -37.55 35.11 58.99
C ILE A 25 -37.62 34.02 57.91
N ASN A 26 -37.89 34.39 56.65
CA ASN A 26 -37.99 33.45 55.51
C ASN A 26 -36.65 32.97 54.94
N LYS A 27 -35.50 33.37 55.51
CA LYS A 27 -34.24 32.66 55.26
C LYS A 27 -34.33 31.32 55.99
N LYS A 28 -34.83 30.28 55.31
CA LYS A 28 -34.84 28.89 55.82
C LYS A 28 -33.46 28.59 56.41
N GLN A 29 -33.35 28.59 57.73
CA GLN A 29 -32.12 28.20 58.41
C GLN A 29 -31.93 26.73 58.11
N LEU A 30 -30.79 26.39 57.51
CA LEU A 30 -30.50 25.01 57.14
C LEU A 30 -30.53 24.17 58.43
N THR A 31 -31.50 23.27 58.52
CA THR A 31 -31.71 22.49 59.74
C THR A 31 -30.63 21.42 59.82
N ARG A 32 -30.25 20.99 61.04
CA ARG A 32 -29.30 19.87 61.22
C ARG A 32 -29.70 18.62 60.42
N SER A 33 -31.01 18.40 60.23
CA SER A 33 -31.57 17.35 59.38
C SER A 33 -31.21 17.50 57.89
N ASP A 34 -31.28 18.71 57.33
CA ASP A 34 -30.97 18.99 55.93
C ASP A 34 -29.48 18.75 55.63
N PHE A 35 -28.59 19.15 56.55
CA PHE A 35 -27.16 18.82 56.46
C PHE A 35 -26.93 17.32 56.48
N HIS A 36 -27.62 16.61 57.37
CA HIS A 36 -27.48 15.16 57.49
C HIS A 36 -27.98 14.43 56.24
N HIS A 37 -29.07 14.91 55.64
CA HIS A 37 -29.59 14.40 54.38
C HIS A 37 -28.62 14.65 53.22
N LYS A 38 -28.10 15.88 53.11
CA LYS A 38 -27.10 16.24 52.08
C LYS A 38 -25.81 15.42 52.22
N GLN A 39 -25.37 15.17 53.44
CA GLN A 39 -24.21 14.32 53.72
C GLN A 39 -24.46 12.87 53.28
N MET A 40 -25.64 12.32 53.52
CA MET A 40 -26.00 10.97 53.05
C MET A 40 -26.10 10.90 51.52
N GLU A 41 -26.70 11.90 50.87
CA GLU A 41 -26.74 11.98 49.41
C GLU A 41 -25.35 12.02 48.79
N LEU A 42 -24.45 12.86 49.32
CA LEU A 42 -23.07 12.95 48.84
C LEU A 42 -22.32 11.63 49.03
N ARG A 43 -22.48 10.97 50.19
CA ARG A 43 -21.90 9.64 50.43
C ARG A 43 -22.43 8.59 49.43
N ARG A 44 -23.72 8.64 49.10
CA ARG A 44 -24.32 7.75 48.10
C ARG A 44 -23.75 8.01 46.72
N LYS A 45 -23.67 9.28 46.31
CA LYS A 45 -23.08 9.69 45.03
C LYS A 45 -21.62 9.26 44.94
N ILE A 46 -20.81 9.44 45.98
CA ILE A 46 -19.41 9.01 46.00
C ILE A 46 -19.31 7.50 45.76
N LYS A 47 -20.11 6.68 46.45
CA LYS A 47 -20.13 5.23 46.25
C LYS A 47 -20.57 4.83 44.85
N GLU A 48 -21.60 5.48 44.32
CA GLU A 48 -22.09 5.23 42.96
C GLU A 48 -21.04 5.60 41.91
N THR A 49 -20.39 6.76 42.05
CA THR A 49 -19.30 7.17 41.16
C THR A 49 -18.09 6.24 41.25
N GLN A 50 -17.77 5.71 42.43
CA GLN A 50 -16.70 4.73 42.61
C GLN A 50 -17.03 3.41 41.91
N LYS A 51 -18.27 2.92 42.06
CA LYS A 51 -18.74 1.72 41.36
C LYS A 51 -18.69 1.89 39.84
N ASN A 52 -19.16 3.03 39.34
CA ASN A 52 -19.11 3.33 37.90
C ASN A 52 -17.66 3.44 37.41
N ALA A 53 -16.75 4.02 38.21
CA ALA A 53 -15.33 4.08 37.88
C ALA A 53 -14.68 2.69 37.83
N GLU A 54 -15.01 1.80 38.77
CA GLU A 54 -14.55 0.40 38.76
C GLU A 54 -15.07 -0.36 37.53
N GLU A 55 -16.33 -0.15 37.16
CA GLU A 55 -16.93 -0.77 35.98
C GLU A 55 -16.28 -0.27 34.69
N CYS A 56 -16.07 1.04 34.55
CA CYS A 56 -15.29 1.62 33.44
C CYS A 56 -13.86 1.06 33.39
N ASN A 57 -13.22 0.85 34.54
CA ASN A 57 -11.86 0.32 34.57
C ASN A 57 -11.82 -1.16 34.12
N ARG A 58 -12.86 -1.95 34.43
CA ARG A 58 -12.99 -3.33 33.94
C ARG A 58 -13.16 -3.37 32.44
N THR A 59 -14.06 -2.55 31.89
CA THR A 59 -14.28 -2.51 30.44
C THR A 59 -13.05 -2.02 29.69
N LEU A 60 -12.29 -1.08 30.26
CA LEU A 60 -11.02 -0.62 29.70
C LEU A 60 -10.02 -1.78 29.58
N VAL A 61 -9.84 -2.58 30.63
CA VAL A 61 -8.94 -3.76 30.59
C VAL A 61 -9.41 -4.82 29.58
N GLU A 62 -10.73 -5.03 29.45
CA GLU A 62 -11.27 -5.95 28.45
C GLU A 62 -10.99 -5.47 27.01
N LEU A 63 -11.16 -4.16 26.76
CA LEU A 63 -10.85 -3.55 25.47
C LEU A 63 -9.36 -3.60 25.14
N GLU A 64 -8.48 -3.37 26.12
CA GLU A 64 -7.02 -3.50 25.93
C GLU A 64 -6.63 -4.94 25.55
N LYS A 65 -7.22 -5.94 26.20
CA LYS A 65 -6.99 -7.36 25.86
C LYS A 65 -7.50 -7.69 24.45
N ALA A 66 -8.68 -7.19 24.09
CA ALA A 66 -9.23 -7.38 22.75
C ALA A 66 -8.38 -6.67 21.68
N GLN A 67 -7.85 -5.49 21.99
CA GLN A 67 -6.95 -4.76 21.11
C GLN A 67 -5.65 -5.54 20.87
N GLU A 68 -5.04 -6.09 21.91
CA GLU A 68 -3.79 -6.85 21.77
C GLU A 68 -4.00 -8.15 20.98
N SER A 69 -5.13 -8.84 21.20
CA SER A 69 -5.46 -10.04 20.42
C SER A 69 -5.70 -9.73 18.95
N LEU A 70 -6.45 -8.67 18.64
CA LEU A 70 -6.66 -8.20 17.26
C LEU A 70 -5.35 -7.82 16.59
N LYS A 71 -4.47 -7.12 17.30
CA LYS A 71 -3.13 -6.77 16.80
C LYS A 71 -2.32 -8.02 16.47
N GLY A 72 -2.37 -9.05 17.33
CA GLY A 72 -1.74 -10.34 17.07
C GLY A 72 -2.25 -10.99 15.78
N ILE A 73 -3.56 -11.01 15.57
CA ILE A 73 -4.19 -11.55 14.34
C ILE A 73 -3.77 -10.76 13.11
N ILE A 74 -3.76 -9.42 13.18
CA ILE A 74 -3.35 -8.56 12.07
C ILE A 74 -1.89 -8.80 11.70
N LEU A 75 -0.99 -8.91 12.69
CA LEU A 75 0.42 -9.17 12.44
C LEU A 75 0.65 -10.55 11.82
N ALA A 76 -0.05 -11.58 12.30
CA ALA A 76 0.01 -12.91 11.71
C ALA A 76 -0.48 -12.89 10.25
N GLY A 77 -1.61 -12.25 9.98
CA GLY A 77 -2.14 -12.10 8.62
C GLY A 77 -1.20 -11.30 7.70
N GLN A 78 -0.52 -10.27 8.22
CA GLN A 78 0.48 -9.52 7.47
C GLN A 78 1.71 -10.38 7.12
N GLN A 79 2.12 -11.27 8.02
CA GLN A 79 3.21 -12.19 7.77
C GLN A 79 2.84 -13.27 6.74
N GLU A 80 1.62 -13.81 6.81
CA GLU A 80 1.13 -14.76 5.80
C GLU A 80 1.04 -14.11 4.41
N LEU A 81 0.51 -12.88 4.34
CA LEU A 81 0.43 -12.13 3.09
C LEU A 81 1.81 -11.86 2.49
N SER A 82 2.81 -11.50 3.32
CA SER A 82 4.16 -11.26 2.81
C SER A 82 4.82 -12.54 2.31
N SER A 83 4.59 -13.69 2.94
CA SER A 83 5.05 -14.99 2.42
C SER A 83 4.37 -15.35 1.10
N LEU A 84 3.05 -15.19 1.00
CA LEU A 84 2.31 -15.48 -0.23
C LEU A 84 2.74 -14.56 -1.38
N GLN A 85 3.05 -13.31 -1.07
CA GLN A 85 3.55 -12.38 -2.07
C GLN A 85 4.93 -12.78 -2.59
N ALA A 86 5.85 -13.18 -1.69
CA ALA A 86 7.15 -13.70 -2.11
C ALA A 86 7.03 -14.96 -2.98
N ASP A 87 6.13 -15.89 -2.63
CA ASP A 87 5.85 -17.08 -3.44
C ASP A 87 5.27 -16.72 -4.81
N SER A 88 4.38 -15.73 -4.86
CA SER A 88 3.83 -15.20 -6.12
C SER A 88 4.92 -14.62 -7.02
N ASP A 89 5.83 -13.83 -6.46
CA ASP A 89 6.94 -13.21 -7.21
C ASP A 89 7.87 -14.29 -7.80
N ILE A 90 8.11 -15.38 -7.06
CA ILE A 90 8.89 -16.53 -7.54
C ILE A 90 8.18 -17.22 -8.71
N LEU A 91 6.87 -17.47 -8.58
CA LEU A 91 6.08 -18.12 -9.63
C LEU A 91 6.00 -17.25 -10.90
N GLU A 92 5.91 -15.92 -10.77
CA GLU A 92 5.97 -15.01 -11.91
C GLU A 92 7.32 -15.09 -12.64
N ALA A 93 8.43 -15.11 -11.89
CA ALA A 93 9.76 -15.28 -12.46
C ALA A 93 9.93 -16.63 -13.20
N ASP A 94 9.36 -17.71 -12.65
CA ASP A 94 9.36 -19.03 -13.28
C ASP A 94 8.53 -19.03 -14.58
N ILE A 95 7.37 -18.38 -14.59
CA ILE A 95 6.53 -18.24 -15.79
C ILE A 95 7.31 -17.52 -16.89
N ASP A 96 7.97 -16.41 -16.57
CA ASP A 96 8.80 -15.67 -17.52
C ASP A 96 9.94 -16.54 -18.06
N GLY A 97 10.61 -17.30 -17.18
CA GLY A 97 11.64 -18.27 -17.57
C GLY A 97 11.12 -19.34 -18.53
N PHE A 98 9.94 -19.92 -18.26
CA PHE A 98 9.31 -20.91 -19.14
C PHE A 98 8.88 -20.33 -20.48
N LEU A 99 8.39 -19.10 -20.51
CA LEU A 99 8.02 -18.41 -21.75
C LEU A 99 9.24 -18.17 -22.64
N ASP A 100 10.36 -17.72 -22.07
CA ASP A 100 11.60 -17.51 -22.80
C ASP A 100 12.18 -18.85 -23.31
N GLN A 101 12.15 -19.91 -22.48
CA GLN A 101 12.55 -21.25 -22.93
C GLN A 101 11.66 -21.77 -24.07
N LYS A 102 10.34 -21.57 -23.98
CA LYS A 102 9.40 -21.95 -25.04
C LYS A 102 9.71 -21.23 -26.36
N ARG A 103 10.02 -19.93 -26.30
CA ARG A 103 10.41 -19.14 -27.48
C ARG A 103 11.72 -19.65 -28.08
N GLN A 104 12.71 -19.97 -27.25
CA GLN A 104 13.98 -20.53 -27.70
C GLN A 104 13.77 -21.90 -28.38
N ASN A 105 13.05 -22.81 -27.76
CA ASN A 105 12.75 -24.13 -28.30
C ASN A 105 12.01 -24.04 -29.65
N LEU A 106 11.02 -23.14 -29.75
CA LEU A 106 10.30 -22.92 -31.01
C LEU A 106 11.22 -22.41 -32.12
N SER A 107 12.09 -21.46 -31.80
CA SER A 107 13.08 -20.95 -32.75
C SER A 107 13.99 -22.08 -33.26
N GLU A 108 14.48 -22.92 -32.35
CA GLU A 108 15.32 -24.06 -32.70
C GLU A 108 14.58 -25.07 -33.60
N ILE A 109 13.35 -25.45 -33.24
CA ILE A 109 12.51 -26.34 -34.06
C ILE A 109 12.34 -25.78 -35.48
N VAL A 110 12.04 -24.49 -35.62
CA VAL A 110 11.88 -23.85 -36.94
C VAL A 110 13.19 -23.90 -37.74
N THR A 111 14.34 -23.68 -37.10
CA THR A 111 15.65 -23.78 -37.77
C THR A 111 15.94 -25.20 -38.24
N LEU A 112 15.65 -26.21 -37.41
CA LEU A 112 15.82 -27.62 -37.74
C LEU A 112 14.89 -28.05 -38.88
N GLN A 113 13.63 -27.63 -38.85
CA GLN A 113 12.67 -27.89 -39.93
C GLN A 113 13.12 -27.26 -41.26
N ARG A 114 13.67 -26.04 -41.24
CA ARG A 114 14.24 -25.41 -42.44
C ARG A 114 15.42 -26.20 -42.97
N ARG A 115 16.34 -26.61 -42.08
CA ARG A 115 17.52 -27.41 -42.45
C ARG A 115 17.12 -28.77 -43.04
N GLN A 116 16.12 -29.43 -42.45
CA GLN A 116 15.55 -30.66 -42.98
C GLN A 116 15.01 -30.47 -44.39
N LYS A 117 14.24 -29.40 -44.66
CA LYS A 117 13.72 -29.10 -46.00
C LYS A 117 14.86 -28.91 -47.02
N TRP A 118 15.94 -28.23 -46.64
CA TRP A 118 17.10 -28.05 -47.52
C TRP A 118 17.81 -29.36 -47.81
N PHE A 119 18.03 -30.20 -46.80
CA PHE A 119 18.64 -31.52 -47.01
C PHE A 119 17.77 -32.44 -47.85
N GLN A 120 16.45 -32.38 -47.68
CA GLN A 120 15.54 -33.14 -48.52
C GLN A 120 15.61 -32.68 -49.99
N ALA A 121 15.59 -31.37 -50.23
CA ALA A 121 15.76 -30.82 -51.58
C ALA A 121 17.12 -31.19 -52.20
N ALA A 122 18.19 -31.25 -51.39
CA ALA A 122 19.51 -31.66 -51.86
C ALA A 122 19.55 -33.15 -52.22
N LYS A 123 18.95 -34.01 -51.39
CA LYS A 123 18.79 -35.45 -51.66
C LYS A 123 18.02 -35.71 -52.96
N GLU A 124 17.00 -34.92 -53.24
CA GLU A 124 16.16 -35.04 -54.44
C GLU A 124 16.76 -34.33 -55.67
N GLY A 125 17.96 -33.73 -55.56
CA GLY A 125 18.59 -32.98 -56.64
C GLY A 125 17.88 -31.66 -57.02
N ARG A 126 16.90 -31.23 -56.22
CA ARG A 126 16.12 -29.98 -56.43
C ARG A 126 16.77 -28.75 -55.80
N TYR A 127 17.84 -28.94 -55.03
CA TYR A 127 18.52 -27.84 -54.35
C TYR A 127 19.46 -27.10 -55.31
N LEU A 128 19.20 -25.81 -55.52
CA LEU A 128 20.08 -24.93 -56.26
C LEU A 128 21.00 -24.17 -55.31
N PHE A 129 22.32 -24.31 -55.50
CA PHE A 129 23.30 -23.52 -54.76
C PHE A 129 23.06 -22.03 -54.98
N ARG A 130 22.63 -21.33 -53.92
CA ARG A 130 22.35 -19.89 -53.95
C ARG A 130 23.62 -19.07 -54.15
N PHE A 131 24.75 -19.57 -53.65
CA PHE A 131 26.08 -19.02 -53.89
C PHE A 131 26.97 -20.16 -54.41
N ARG A 132 27.47 -20.01 -55.63
CA ARG A 132 28.18 -21.07 -56.36
C ARG A 132 29.69 -21.06 -56.14
N THR A 133 30.24 -19.93 -55.72
CA THR A 133 31.69 -19.74 -55.53
C THR A 133 31.98 -19.20 -54.14
N GLU A 134 33.12 -19.61 -53.58
CA GLU A 134 33.58 -19.18 -52.26
C GLU A 134 33.68 -17.65 -52.15
N GLN A 135 34.09 -16.98 -53.23
CA GLN A 135 34.18 -15.52 -53.29
C GLN A 135 32.83 -14.83 -53.05
N VAL A 136 31.73 -15.38 -53.61
CA VAL A 136 30.39 -14.81 -53.43
C VAL A 136 29.87 -15.08 -52.01
N ILE A 137 30.22 -16.23 -51.42
CA ILE A 137 29.90 -16.54 -50.02
C ILE A 137 30.60 -15.55 -49.08
N GLN A 138 31.89 -15.30 -49.30
CA GLN A 138 32.66 -14.34 -48.49
C GLN A 138 32.13 -12.90 -48.66
N ALA A 139 31.80 -12.49 -49.88
CA ALA A 139 31.21 -11.17 -50.14
C ALA A 139 29.86 -10.99 -49.42
N GLU A 140 28.98 -12.01 -49.47
CA GLU A 140 27.70 -11.95 -48.77
C GLU A 140 27.88 -11.97 -47.24
N LYS A 141 28.83 -12.76 -46.73
CA LYS A 141 29.17 -12.78 -45.30
C LYS A 141 29.61 -11.40 -44.82
N GLN A 142 30.48 -10.72 -45.57
CA GLN A 142 30.92 -9.35 -45.27
C GLN A 142 29.75 -8.36 -45.31
N ARG A 143 28.84 -8.48 -46.29
CA ARG A 143 27.62 -7.67 -46.36
C ARG A 143 26.74 -7.83 -45.13
N LEU A 144 26.58 -9.07 -44.65
CA LEU A 144 25.79 -9.37 -43.45
C LEU A 144 26.46 -8.84 -42.17
N LEU A 145 27.78 -9.01 -42.02
CA LEU A 145 28.54 -8.45 -40.90
C LEU A 145 28.45 -6.92 -40.87
N GLY A 146 28.58 -6.26 -42.04
CA GLY A 146 28.40 -4.82 -42.15
C GLY A 146 27.01 -4.34 -41.72
N ARG A 147 25.95 -5.10 -42.07
CA ARG A 147 24.59 -4.82 -41.60
C ARG A 147 24.45 -5.00 -40.09
N ILE A 148 25.02 -6.06 -39.51
CA ILE A 148 24.99 -6.30 -38.07
C ILE A 148 25.74 -5.18 -37.33
N SER A 149 26.90 -4.76 -37.83
CA SER A 149 27.64 -3.62 -37.28
C SER A 149 26.83 -2.33 -37.31
N CYS A 150 26.13 -2.04 -38.42
CA CYS A 150 25.26 -0.87 -38.54
C CYS A 150 24.10 -0.91 -37.52
N ILE A 151 23.44 -2.07 -37.38
CA ILE A 151 22.38 -2.26 -36.39
C ILE A 151 22.93 -2.11 -34.96
N SER A 152 24.14 -2.62 -34.68
CA SER A 152 24.81 -2.41 -33.39
C SER A 152 25.01 -0.93 -33.10
N SER A 153 25.52 -0.17 -34.06
CA SER A 153 25.69 1.28 -33.90
C SER A 153 24.36 2.00 -33.66
N ILE A 154 23.27 1.61 -34.33
CA ILE A 154 21.94 2.16 -34.06
C ILE A 154 21.48 1.85 -32.64
N VAL A 155 21.67 0.60 -32.19
CA VAL A 155 21.33 0.19 -30.82
C VAL A 155 22.14 0.97 -29.78
N ASP A 156 23.42 1.22 -30.04
CA ASP A 156 24.28 2.00 -29.15
C ASP A 156 23.89 3.48 -29.10
N HIS A 157 23.48 4.07 -30.23
CA HIS A 157 22.89 5.42 -30.24
C HIS A 157 21.58 5.47 -29.46
N LEU A 158 20.69 4.49 -29.65
CA LEU A 158 19.42 4.43 -28.94
C LEU A 158 19.58 4.24 -27.43
N LYS A 159 20.63 3.52 -26.98
CA LYS A 159 20.98 3.43 -25.55
C LYS A 159 21.39 4.78 -24.97
N GLN A 160 22.07 5.62 -25.76
CA GLN A 160 22.49 6.97 -25.34
C GLN A 160 21.31 7.95 -25.32
N GLU A 161 20.43 7.88 -26.34
CA GLU A 161 19.26 8.76 -26.45
C GLU A 161 18.15 8.41 -25.44
N TYR A 162 17.98 7.13 -25.11
CA TYR A 162 16.91 6.66 -24.23
C TYR A 162 17.41 5.73 -23.11
N PRO A 163 18.05 6.29 -22.06
CA PRO A 163 18.56 5.51 -20.93
C PRO A 163 17.51 4.66 -20.21
N GLN A 164 16.25 5.12 -20.21
CA GLN A 164 15.12 4.42 -19.61
C GLN A 164 14.82 3.03 -20.21
N TYR A 165 15.29 2.76 -21.44
CA TYR A 165 15.10 1.46 -22.12
C TYR A 165 16.37 0.61 -22.17
N GLN A 166 17.42 1.00 -21.47
CA GLN A 166 18.72 0.34 -21.53
C GLN A 166 18.64 -1.15 -21.18
N GLY A 167 17.81 -1.53 -20.20
CA GLY A 167 17.63 -2.94 -19.80
C GLY A 167 17.13 -3.85 -20.94
N ALA A 168 16.17 -3.38 -21.74
CA ALA A 168 15.68 -4.12 -22.90
C ALA A 168 16.72 -4.16 -24.04
N MET A 169 17.46 -3.08 -24.23
CA MET A 169 18.49 -2.95 -25.26
C MET A 169 19.74 -3.79 -24.97
N LEU A 170 20.07 -4.07 -23.70
CA LEU A 170 21.19 -4.93 -23.31
C LEU A 170 21.02 -6.36 -23.85
N ARG A 171 19.80 -6.91 -23.82
CA ARG A 171 19.51 -8.24 -24.39
C ARG A 171 19.78 -8.27 -25.90
N VAL A 172 19.37 -7.21 -26.61
CA VAL A 172 19.61 -7.07 -28.05
C VAL A 172 21.10 -6.92 -28.36
N SER A 173 21.83 -6.11 -27.57
CA SER A 173 23.28 -5.95 -27.67
C SER A 173 24.00 -7.28 -27.52
N ALA A 174 23.69 -8.06 -26.48
CA ALA A 174 24.32 -9.35 -26.23
C ALA A 174 24.10 -10.35 -27.38
N VAL A 175 22.92 -10.32 -28.01
CA VAL A 175 22.64 -11.15 -29.20
C VAL A 175 23.45 -10.67 -30.41
N LEU A 176 23.50 -9.36 -30.67
CA LEU A 176 24.27 -8.80 -31.79
C LEU A 176 25.77 -9.06 -31.63
N GLU A 177 26.29 -8.88 -30.41
CA GLU A 177 27.67 -9.20 -30.06
C GLU A 177 27.96 -10.68 -30.26
N LYS A 178 27.09 -11.60 -29.82
CA LYS A 178 27.27 -13.04 -30.06
C LYS A 178 27.37 -13.37 -31.57
N GLN A 179 26.64 -12.67 -32.43
CA GLN A 179 26.71 -12.86 -33.88
C GLN A 179 27.97 -12.24 -34.52
N LEU A 180 28.48 -11.14 -33.95
CA LEU A 180 29.76 -10.51 -34.34
C LEU A 180 30.96 -11.35 -33.88
N TRP A 181 30.87 -11.92 -32.67
CA TRP A 181 31.87 -12.74 -31.98
C TRP A 181 31.74 -14.24 -32.27
N THR A 182 31.04 -14.63 -33.34
CA THR A 182 31.26 -15.95 -33.97
C THR A 182 32.28 -15.87 -35.12
N PRO A 183 33.59 -15.62 -34.87
CA PRO A 183 34.61 -15.94 -35.84
C PRO A 183 34.90 -17.44 -35.73
N GLY A 184 34.24 -18.22 -36.58
CA GLY A 184 34.73 -19.53 -36.99
C GLY A 184 33.95 -20.73 -36.43
N SER A 185 33.33 -21.46 -37.35
CA SER A 185 33.74 -22.85 -37.46
C SER A 185 34.76 -22.88 -38.61
N ARG A 186 35.96 -23.37 -38.30
CA ARG A 186 36.99 -23.74 -39.29
C ARG A 186 36.43 -24.80 -40.24
#